data_AF-A0A953SVK0-F1
#
_entry.id   AF-A0A953SVK0-F1
#
_cell.length_a   1.000
_cell.length_b   1.000
_cell.length_c   1.000
_cell.angle_alpha   90.00
_cell.angle_beta   90.00
_cell.angle_gamma   90.00
#
_symmetry.space_group_name_H-M   'P 1'
#
loop_
_entity.id
_entity.type
_entity.pdbx_description
1 polymer ?
#
loop_
_entity_poly.entity_id
_entity_poly.type
_entity_poly.pdbx_seq_one_letter_code
_entity_poly.pdbx_strand_id
1 'polypeptide(L)'
;LFTSYFLINLIILFLIKAYLADKQNDIKTVKQWLYFAVVLAIGFSNHMTTLLILPGTAYLYFNSRGFNKSSFKTILIMLAVFFPVLLLIYLYLPWRASSDAVINWGNPDNFERFFRHVSGKQYQVWLFSSTDAAKRQLIYFFNSLPKEFGINLFIAAIGLFAAYIYSKRFFVFAFITFLSTVLYSINYDIVDIDSYFLLAFISLSMMAVFGVIKLFELLRFKRFDFFLPGVLIFLFIVIQAYSNFGDINQSDTYTFEDYSKALVASTDKNSIIFGYQWDYFISPAYYFQFVENYRKDVAIVDKELLRRSWYYNQTNNNYPRVFDDLKPEVETFLNALKPFERDENFNPQLLEKTYRNIMTGLVSTNIDESTIYIASELFEKEMQNGEFALPQGYQLIPDLFLFKVVKTGSNYISAKDPDFIIRFPKNGNHYTNFIKNLVGSMLARRAMYELQFNKTERAKLYVNKIVKEFPGYQLPAGLTEVLK
;
A
#
# COMPACT_ATOMS: atom_id res chain seq x y z
N LEU A 1 4.65 8.45 -0.21
CA LEU A 1 5.18 9.11 1.01
C LEU A 1 5.86 10.46 0.72
N PHE A 2 6.94 10.53 -0.08
CA PHE A 2 7.66 11.79 -0.34
C PHE A 2 6.77 12.92 -0.88
N THR A 3 5.96 12.64 -1.90
CA THR A 3 5.01 13.61 -2.48
C THR A 3 4.01 14.12 -1.44
N SER A 4 3.43 13.22 -0.64
CA SER A 4 2.50 13.60 0.44
C SER A 4 3.18 14.48 1.48
N TYR A 5 4.39 14.14 1.91
CA TYR A 5 5.17 14.94 2.86
C TYR A 5 5.47 16.34 2.30
N PHE A 6 5.92 16.43 1.04
CA PHE A 6 6.19 17.69 0.36
C PHE A 6 4.93 18.57 0.27
N LEU A 7 3.81 18.00 -0.17
CA LEU A 7 2.55 18.73 -0.32
C LEU A 7 2.02 19.22 1.04
N ILE A 8 2.07 18.41 2.09
CA ILE A 8 1.66 18.83 3.45
C ILE A 8 2.50 20.01 3.93
N ASN A 9 3.83 19.96 3.74
CA ASN A 9 4.71 21.07 4.11
C ASN A 9 4.42 22.35 3.31
N LEU A 10 4.11 22.23 2.01
CA LEU A 10 3.67 23.38 1.21
C LEU A 10 2.32 23.95 1.70
N ILE A 11 1.36 23.09 2.04
CA ILE A 11 0.07 23.52 2.61
C ILE A 11 0.30 24.34 3.88
N ILE A 12 1.12 23.82 4.80
CA ILE A 12 1.49 24.52 6.04
C ILE A 12 2.20 25.84 5.74
N LEU A 13 3.15 25.86 4.79
CA LEU A 13 3.89 27.05 4.42
C LEU A 13 2.96 28.18 3.94
N PHE A 14 2.05 27.87 3.01
CA PHE A 14 1.11 28.87 2.49
C PHE A 14 0.06 29.27 3.51
N LEU A 15 -0.36 28.35 4.39
CA LEU A 15 -1.22 28.67 5.54
C LEU A 15 -0.55 29.70 6.47
N ILE A 16 0.70 29.46 6.86
CA ILE A 16 1.45 30.38 7.74
C ILE A 16 1.67 31.73 7.04
N LYS A 17 2.05 31.74 5.75
CA LYS A 17 2.19 32.98 4.97
C LYS A 17 0.89 33.78 4.91
N ALA A 18 -0.25 33.10 4.70
CA ALA A 18 -1.55 33.75 4.67
C ALA A 18 -1.93 34.34 6.04
N TYR A 19 -1.71 33.58 7.12
CA TYR A 19 -1.94 34.05 8.49
C TYR A 19 -1.10 35.28 8.84
N LEU A 20 0.19 35.28 8.47
CA LEU A 20 1.10 36.40 8.73
C LEU A 20 0.73 37.63 7.90
N ALA A 21 0.34 37.45 6.63
CA ALA A 21 -0.12 38.55 5.78
C ALA A 21 -1.37 39.24 6.34
N ASP A 22 -2.32 38.47 6.88
CA ASP A 22 -3.51 39.02 7.56
C ASP A 22 -3.12 39.87 8.78
N LYS A 23 -2.13 39.44 9.56
CA LYS A 23 -1.67 40.22 10.72
C LYS A 23 -0.92 41.50 10.34
N GLN A 24 -0.35 41.55 9.14
CA GLN A 24 0.37 42.71 8.63
C GLN A 24 -0.52 43.68 7.83
N ASN A 25 -1.82 43.39 7.68
CA ASN A 25 -2.74 44.12 6.80
C ASN A 25 -2.22 44.27 5.35
N ASP A 26 -1.50 43.26 4.84
CA ASP A 26 -0.93 43.29 3.49
C ASP A 26 -2.04 43.20 2.43
N ILE A 27 -1.98 44.06 1.40
CA ILE A 27 -2.88 44.03 0.23
C ILE A 27 -2.82 42.65 -0.48
N LYS A 28 -1.71 41.92 -0.36
CA LYS A 28 -1.53 40.57 -0.94
C LYS A 28 -2.22 39.44 -0.18
N THR A 29 -2.98 39.73 0.89
CA THR A 29 -3.43 38.67 1.79
C THR A 29 -4.39 37.66 1.15
N VAL A 30 -5.32 38.10 0.31
CA VAL A 30 -6.21 37.18 -0.42
C VAL A 30 -5.40 36.23 -1.31
N LYS A 31 -4.34 36.73 -1.95
CA LYS A 31 -3.46 35.94 -2.83
C LYS A 31 -2.85 34.73 -2.10
N GLN A 32 -2.39 34.91 -0.86
CA GLN A 32 -1.80 33.84 -0.07
C GLN A 32 -2.83 32.76 0.30
N TRP A 33 -4.05 33.17 0.65
CA TRP A 33 -5.16 32.24 0.87
C TRP A 33 -5.54 31.46 -0.39
N LEU A 34 -5.43 32.06 -1.58
CA LEU A 34 -5.61 31.33 -2.84
C LEU A 34 -4.50 30.33 -3.11
N TYR A 35 -3.24 30.66 -2.83
CA TYR A 35 -2.14 29.70 -2.92
C TYR A 35 -2.34 28.52 -1.96
N PHE A 36 -2.76 28.79 -0.73
CA PHE A 36 -3.16 27.75 0.21
C PHE A 36 -4.25 26.86 -0.38
N ALA A 37 -5.32 27.43 -0.95
CA ALA A 37 -6.42 26.68 -1.53
C ALA A 37 -5.98 25.80 -2.72
N VAL A 38 -5.13 26.31 -3.62
CA VAL A 38 -4.59 25.53 -4.75
C VAL A 38 -3.75 24.36 -4.27
N VAL A 39 -2.81 24.61 -3.35
CA VAL A 39 -1.92 23.55 -2.84
C VAL A 39 -2.69 22.54 -2.00
N LEU A 40 -3.72 22.97 -1.26
CA LEU A 40 -4.62 22.05 -0.55
C LEU A 40 -5.40 21.16 -1.52
N ALA A 41 -5.87 21.69 -2.66
CA ALA A 41 -6.54 20.88 -3.68
C ALA A 41 -5.61 19.81 -4.28
N ILE A 42 -4.37 20.18 -4.60
CA ILE A 42 -3.35 19.25 -5.08
C ILE A 42 -3.02 18.22 -4.00
N GLY A 43 -2.82 18.65 -2.76
CA GLY A 43 -2.59 17.78 -1.61
C GLY A 43 -3.71 16.77 -1.40
N PHE A 44 -4.97 17.24 -1.47
CA PHE A 44 -6.15 16.40 -1.33
C PHE A 44 -6.26 15.37 -2.44
N SER A 45 -5.97 15.77 -3.69
CA SER A 45 -5.94 14.84 -4.83
C SER A 45 -4.84 13.78 -4.75
N ASN A 46 -3.74 14.07 -4.05
CA ASN A 46 -2.67 13.10 -3.82
C ASN A 46 -2.96 12.17 -2.64
N HIS A 47 -3.51 12.69 -1.53
CA HIS A 47 -3.87 11.89 -0.36
C HIS A 47 -4.97 12.56 0.48
N MET A 48 -6.04 11.82 0.78
CA MET A 48 -7.23 12.35 1.46
C MET A 48 -6.94 12.90 2.87
N THR A 49 -6.00 12.32 3.61
CA THR A 49 -5.66 12.76 4.98
C THR A 49 -5.06 14.17 5.05
N THR A 50 -4.67 14.77 3.92
CA THR A 50 -4.24 16.18 3.90
C THR A 50 -5.34 17.14 4.40
N LEU A 51 -6.62 16.78 4.26
CA LEU A 51 -7.74 17.56 4.80
C LEU A 51 -7.84 17.54 6.33
N LEU A 52 -7.13 16.65 7.02
CA LEU A 52 -7.11 16.61 8.48
C LEU A 52 -6.42 17.85 9.09
N ILE A 53 -5.77 18.69 8.27
CA ILE A 53 -5.27 20.00 8.69
C ILE A 53 -6.37 21.07 8.80
N LEU A 54 -7.55 20.84 8.21
CA LEU A 54 -8.61 21.84 8.12
C LEU A 54 -9.12 22.35 9.47
N PRO A 55 -9.32 21.52 10.52
CA PRO A 55 -9.73 22.02 11.82
C PRO A 55 -8.73 23.02 12.42
N GLY A 56 -7.43 22.74 12.32
CA GLY A 56 -6.37 23.67 12.74
C GLY A 56 -6.33 24.92 11.85
N THR A 57 -6.49 24.75 10.54
CA THR A 57 -6.57 25.85 9.57
C THR A 57 -7.71 26.80 9.90
N ALA A 58 -8.90 26.27 10.19
CA ALA A 58 -10.08 27.06 10.55
C ALA A 58 -9.81 27.90 11.80
N TYR A 59 -9.16 27.31 12.81
CA TYR A 59 -8.74 28.05 14.00
C TYR A 59 -7.83 29.26 13.66
N LEU A 60 -6.76 29.05 12.87
CA LEU A 60 -5.86 30.15 12.48
C LEU A 60 -6.56 31.20 11.61
N TYR A 61 -7.40 30.75 10.68
CA TYR A 61 -8.17 31.58 9.77
C TYR A 61 -9.08 32.53 10.54
N PHE A 62 -9.93 32.00 11.43
CA PHE A 62 -10.85 32.84 12.22
C PHE A 62 -10.13 33.63 13.31
N ASN A 63 -8.97 33.17 13.81
CA ASN A 63 -8.15 33.97 14.72
C ASN A 63 -7.54 35.22 14.05
N SER A 64 -7.25 35.15 12.75
CA SER A 64 -6.69 36.27 12.00
C SER A 64 -7.77 37.20 11.46
N ARG A 65 -8.82 36.65 10.83
CA ARG A 65 -9.86 37.43 10.13
C ARG A 65 -11.16 37.65 10.91
N GLY A 66 -11.40 36.90 11.99
CA GLY A 66 -12.65 36.94 12.75
C GLY A 66 -13.86 36.34 12.00
N PHE A 67 -14.99 36.24 12.70
CA PHE A 67 -16.25 35.73 12.14
C PHE A 67 -17.09 36.87 11.56
N ASN A 68 -16.85 37.24 10.30
CA ASN A 68 -17.57 38.31 9.62
C ASN A 68 -17.76 38.04 8.12
N LYS A 69 -18.57 38.88 7.46
CA LYS A 69 -18.92 38.74 6.03
C LYS A 69 -17.69 38.71 5.11
N SER A 70 -16.64 39.48 5.41
CA SER A 70 -15.40 39.50 4.60
C SER A 70 -14.63 38.19 4.69
N SER A 71 -14.58 37.60 5.89
CA SER A 71 -14.01 36.27 6.11
C SER A 71 -14.77 35.20 5.34
N PHE A 72 -16.10 35.18 5.40
CA PHE A 72 -16.88 34.20 4.62
C PHE A 72 -16.75 34.43 3.11
N LYS A 73 -16.67 35.68 2.65
CA LYS A 73 -16.39 36.00 1.23
C LYS A 73 -15.05 35.40 0.78
N THR A 74 -14.01 35.49 1.61
CA THR A 74 -12.69 34.93 1.26
C THR A 74 -12.72 33.40 1.23
N ILE A 75 -13.47 32.75 2.12
CA ILE A 75 -13.71 31.30 2.06
C ILE A 75 -14.38 30.94 0.73
N LEU A 76 -15.43 31.66 0.32
CA LEU A 76 -16.11 31.40 -0.96
C LEU A 76 -15.15 31.54 -2.16
N ILE A 77 -14.27 32.54 -2.16
CA ILE A 77 -13.26 32.69 -3.22
C ILE A 77 -12.25 31.54 -3.18
N MET A 78 -11.78 31.12 -2.00
CA MET A 78 -10.91 29.95 -1.86
C MET A 78 -11.58 28.69 -2.40
N LEU A 79 -12.85 28.45 -2.06
CA LEU A 79 -13.62 27.30 -2.56
C LEU A 79 -13.82 27.37 -4.08
N ALA A 80 -14.08 28.56 -4.62
CA ALA A 80 -14.20 28.79 -6.06
C ALA A 80 -12.90 28.53 -6.84
N VAL A 81 -11.74 28.47 -6.17
CA VAL A 81 -10.46 28.05 -6.77
C VAL A 81 -10.14 26.58 -6.45
N PHE A 82 -10.38 26.15 -5.21
CA PHE A 82 -10.14 24.80 -4.73
C PHE A 82 -10.90 23.75 -5.56
N PHE A 83 -12.22 23.92 -5.72
CA PHE A 83 -13.05 22.92 -6.40
C PHE A 83 -12.72 22.77 -7.89
N PRO A 84 -12.51 23.84 -8.68
CA PRO A 84 -12.08 23.68 -10.06
C PRO A 84 -10.72 22.99 -10.20
N VAL A 85 -9.73 23.34 -9.38
CA VAL A 85 -8.41 22.67 -9.40
C VAL A 85 -8.57 21.18 -9.07
N LEU A 86 -9.33 20.88 -8.01
CA LEU A 86 -9.62 19.50 -7.62
C LEU A 86 -10.33 18.73 -8.75
N LEU A 87 -11.39 19.33 -9.32
CA LEU A 87 -12.18 18.72 -10.38
C LEU A 87 -11.33 18.45 -11.62
N LEU A 88 -10.47 19.38 -12.02
CA LEU A 88 -9.57 19.18 -13.16
C LEU A 88 -8.66 17.96 -12.97
N ILE A 89 -8.14 17.76 -11.76
CA ILE A 89 -7.30 16.59 -11.46
C ILE A 89 -8.15 15.30 -11.44
N TYR A 90 -9.33 15.34 -10.82
CA TYR A 90 -10.18 14.15 -10.70
C TYR A 90 -10.83 13.74 -12.03
N LEU A 91 -11.13 14.67 -12.94
CA LEU A 91 -11.67 14.38 -14.28
C LEU A 91 -10.69 13.62 -15.17
N TYR A 92 -9.40 13.57 -14.80
CA TYR A 92 -8.44 12.66 -15.44
C TYR A 92 -8.88 11.19 -15.30
N LEU A 93 -9.47 10.80 -14.16
CA LEU A 93 -9.87 9.42 -13.88
C LEU A 93 -10.92 8.88 -14.88
N PRO A 94 -12.11 9.49 -15.05
CA PRO A 94 -13.09 9.02 -16.03
C PRO A 94 -12.57 9.08 -17.46
N TRP A 95 -11.77 10.11 -17.79
CA TRP A 95 -11.17 10.20 -19.12
C TRP A 95 -10.23 9.02 -19.42
N ARG A 96 -9.34 8.67 -18.50
CA ARG A 96 -8.46 7.51 -18.66
C ARG A 96 -9.19 6.18 -18.60
N ALA A 97 -10.18 6.06 -17.72
CA ALA A 97 -11.00 4.85 -17.62
C ALA A 97 -11.75 4.56 -18.93
N SER A 98 -12.21 5.60 -19.64
CA SER A 98 -12.86 5.46 -20.95
C SER A 98 -11.92 5.07 -22.10
N SER A 99 -10.61 5.04 -21.87
CA SER A 99 -9.59 4.68 -22.86
C SER A 99 -8.95 3.32 -22.58
N ASP A 100 -9.66 2.41 -21.89
CA ASP A 100 -9.22 1.05 -21.59
C ASP A 100 -7.82 0.99 -20.93
N ALA A 101 -7.62 1.77 -19.88
CA ALA A 101 -6.37 1.80 -19.14
C ALA A 101 -5.98 0.38 -18.63
N VAL A 102 -4.71 0.03 -18.80
CA VAL A 102 -4.13 -1.28 -18.40
C VAL A 102 -4.35 -1.59 -16.92
N ILE A 103 -4.31 -0.56 -16.06
CA ILE A 103 -4.70 -0.62 -14.66
C ILE A 103 -5.83 0.38 -14.47
N ASN A 104 -7.05 -0.12 -14.27
CA ASN A 104 -8.28 0.68 -14.21
C ASN A 104 -9.06 0.42 -12.92
N TRP A 105 -8.43 0.77 -11.80
CA TRP A 105 -8.91 0.45 -10.45
C TRP A 105 -10.28 1.10 -10.16
N GLY A 106 -11.32 0.28 -9.98
CA GLY A 106 -12.69 0.74 -9.80
C GLY A 106 -13.44 1.09 -11.09
N ASN A 107 -12.76 1.13 -12.25
CA ASN A 107 -13.27 1.58 -13.54
C ASN A 107 -14.19 2.82 -13.46
N PRO A 108 -13.69 4.01 -13.06
CA PRO A 108 -14.50 5.21 -12.83
C PRO A 108 -14.97 5.90 -14.13
N ASP A 109 -15.43 5.16 -15.13
CA ASP A 109 -15.84 5.63 -16.47
C ASP A 109 -17.25 6.26 -16.54
N ASN A 110 -18.03 6.18 -15.46
CA ASN A 110 -19.35 6.78 -15.35
C ASN A 110 -19.54 7.40 -13.96
N PHE A 111 -20.60 8.19 -13.78
CA PHE A 111 -20.84 8.93 -12.54
C PHE A 111 -20.93 8.04 -11.29
N GLU A 112 -21.60 6.89 -11.35
CA GLU A 112 -21.73 5.97 -10.22
C GLU A 112 -20.36 5.43 -9.80
N ARG A 113 -19.59 4.89 -10.74
CA ARG A 113 -18.25 4.33 -10.47
C ARG A 113 -17.24 5.42 -10.09
N PHE A 114 -17.31 6.58 -10.72
CA PHE A 114 -16.51 7.75 -10.36
C PHE A 114 -16.78 8.16 -8.91
N PHE A 115 -18.05 8.32 -8.51
CA PHE A 115 -18.39 8.70 -7.14
C PHE A 115 -17.95 7.65 -6.12
N ARG A 116 -18.11 6.35 -6.44
CA ARG A 116 -17.59 5.26 -5.59
C ARG A 116 -16.07 5.32 -5.42
N HIS A 117 -15.34 5.63 -6.48
CA HIS A 117 -13.88 5.78 -6.42
C HIS A 117 -13.49 6.99 -5.56
N VAL A 118 -14.07 8.17 -5.81
CA VAL A 118 -13.75 9.41 -5.08
C VAL A 118 -14.12 9.32 -3.60
N SER A 119 -15.24 8.67 -3.26
CA SER A 119 -15.66 8.45 -1.86
C SER A 119 -14.88 7.35 -1.14
N GLY A 120 -13.99 6.63 -1.85
CA GLY A 120 -13.27 5.48 -1.32
C GLY A 120 -14.20 4.35 -0.89
N LYS A 121 -15.35 4.17 -1.57
CA LYS A 121 -16.42 3.22 -1.17
C LYS A 121 -15.90 1.82 -0.84
N GLN A 122 -14.96 1.30 -1.63
CA GLN A 122 -14.35 -0.01 -1.43
C GLN A 122 -13.58 -0.13 -0.09
N TYR A 123 -13.07 0.99 0.44
CA TYR A 123 -12.24 1.04 1.63
C TYR A 123 -13.01 1.36 2.92
N GLN A 124 -14.27 1.75 2.81
CA GLN A 124 -15.08 2.19 3.96
C GLN A 124 -15.30 1.08 4.99
N VAL A 125 -15.24 -0.20 4.60
CA VAL A 125 -15.35 -1.34 5.51
C VAL A 125 -14.28 -1.37 6.60
N TRP A 126 -13.11 -0.79 6.34
CA TRP A 126 -11.99 -0.74 7.29
C TRP A 126 -11.99 0.55 8.13
N LEU A 127 -12.84 1.53 7.79
CA LEU A 127 -12.98 2.79 8.52
C LEU A 127 -14.03 2.63 9.62
N PHE A 128 -13.66 3.03 10.84
CA PHE A 128 -14.48 2.94 12.05
C PHE A 128 -14.98 1.51 12.31
N SER A 129 -14.15 0.50 12.00
CA SER A 129 -14.53 -0.92 12.07
C SER A 129 -14.84 -1.40 13.49
N SER A 130 -14.07 -0.96 14.49
CA SER A 130 -14.28 -1.30 15.91
C SER A 130 -13.48 -0.42 16.86
N THR A 131 -13.92 -0.36 18.12
CA THR A 131 -13.17 0.28 19.22
C THR A 131 -11.86 -0.46 19.53
N ASP A 132 -11.82 -1.78 19.34
CA ASP A 132 -10.61 -2.57 19.53
C ASP A 132 -9.55 -2.26 18.46
N ALA A 133 -9.95 -2.10 17.20
CA ALA A 133 -9.06 -1.61 16.15
C ALA A 133 -8.48 -0.24 16.50
N ALA A 134 -9.34 0.69 16.92
CA ALA A 134 -8.90 2.02 17.34
C ALA A 134 -7.89 1.98 18.50
N LYS A 135 -8.13 1.13 19.49
CA LYS A 135 -7.19 0.93 20.61
C LYS A 135 -5.86 0.35 20.14
N ARG A 136 -5.87 -0.67 19.27
CA ARG A 136 -4.64 -1.26 18.71
C ARG A 136 -3.83 -0.22 17.96
N GLN A 137 -4.46 0.55 17.07
CA GLN A 137 -3.77 1.58 16.29
C GLN A 137 -3.25 2.73 17.15
N LEU A 138 -3.98 3.10 18.21
CA LEU A 138 -3.52 4.12 19.16
C LEU A 138 -2.27 3.66 19.92
N ILE A 139 -2.28 2.42 20.42
CA ILE A 139 -1.11 1.82 21.10
C ILE A 139 0.08 1.75 20.13
N TYR A 140 -0.17 1.30 18.90
CA TYR A 140 0.85 1.25 17.86
C TYR A 140 1.47 2.63 17.60
N PHE A 141 0.66 3.68 17.44
CA PHE A 141 1.12 5.05 17.25
C PHE A 141 2.05 5.53 18.38
N PHE A 142 1.68 5.34 19.64
CA PHE A 142 2.55 5.75 20.75
C PHE A 142 3.83 4.92 20.84
N ASN A 143 3.77 3.63 20.50
CA ASN A 143 4.94 2.75 20.48
C ASN A 143 5.89 3.06 19.30
N SER A 144 5.41 3.68 18.22
CA SER A 144 6.26 4.09 17.10
C SER A 144 7.02 5.40 17.37
N LEU A 145 6.51 6.30 18.24
CA LEU A 145 7.15 7.60 18.51
C LEU A 145 8.64 7.52 18.89
N PRO A 146 9.11 6.60 19.75
CA PRO A 146 10.54 6.52 20.06
C PRO A 146 11.39 6.12 18.85
N LYS A 147 10.85 5.28 17.97
CA LYS A 147 11.52 4.86 16.73
C LYS A 147 11.57 6.01 15.73
N GLU A 148 10.47 6.75 15.57
CA GLU A 148 10.36 7.85 14.61
C GLU A 148 11.13 9.11 15.04
N PHE A 149 11.22 9.40 16.34
CA PHE A 149 11.82 10.64 16.84
C PHE A 149 13.15 10.44 17.58
N GLY A 150 13.40 9.27 18.19
CA GLY A 150 14.54 9.07 19.07
C GLY A 150 14.65 10.17 20.14
N ILE A 151 15.83 10.80 20.25
CA ILE A 151 16.06 11.91 21.19
C ILE A 151 15.21 13.15 20.89
N ASN A 152 14.73 13.33 19.65
CA ASN A 152 13.84 14.45 19.31
C ASN A 152 12.53 14.40 20.09
N LEU A 153 12.12 13.23 20.58
CA LEU A 153 10.88 13.12 21.34
C LEU A 153 10.96 13.91 22.65
N PHE A 154 12.11 13.88 23.32
CA PHE A 154 12.36 14.69 24.52
C PHE A 154 12.40 16.19 24.20
N ILE A 155 13.04 16.56 23.08
CA ILE A 155 13.09 17.95 22.61
C ILE A 155 11.66 18.44 22.26
N ALA A 156 10.85 17.60 21.61
CA ALA A 156 9.45 17.89 21.32
C ALA A 156 8.62 18.08 22.59
N ALA A 157 8.89 17.31 23.66
CA ALA A 157 8.21 17.47 24.95
C ALA A 157 8.52 18.83 25.60
N ILE A 158 9.78 19.27 25.61
CA ILE A 158 10.15 20.64 26.03
C ILE A 158 9.45 21.67 25.11
N GLY A 159 9.42 21.36 23.83
CA GLY A 159 8.81 22.16 22.79
C GLY A 159 7.32 22.39 22.95
N LEU A 160 6.56 21.42 23.46
CA LEU A 160 5.13 21.57 23.75
C LEU A 160 4.90 22.71 24.75
N PHE A 161 5.65 22.73 25.85
CA PHE A 161 5.56 23.78 26.87
C PHE A 161 6.04 25.13 26.33
N ALA A 162 7.18 25.14 25.63
CA ALA A 162 7.75 26.36 25.04
C ALA A 162 6.83 26.98 23.98
N ALA A 163 6.23 26.17 23.11
CA ALA A 163 5.30 26.61 22.09
C ALA A 163 4.05 27.26 22.70
N TYR A 164 3.52 26.70 23.79
CA TYR A 164 2.38 27.29 24.50
C TYR A 164 2.70 28.69 25.04
N ILE A 165 3.91 28.90 25.55
CA ILE A 165 4.36 30.18 26.10
C ILE A 165 4.68 31.19 24.99
N TYR A 166 5.54 30.83 24.04
CA TYR A 166 6.04 31.76 23.03
C TYR A 166 5.05 32.00 21.89
N SER A 167 4.22 31.02 21.56
CA SER A 167 3.31 31.09 20.41
C SER A 167 2.03 30.28 20.63
N LYS A 168 1.24 30.69 21.63
CA LYS A 168 -0.02 30.02 22.01
C LYS A 168 -0.94 29.69 20.83
N ARG A 169 -1.04 30.59 19.85
CA ARG A 169 -1.89 30.38 18.66
C ARG A 169 -1.36 29.27 17.77
N PHE A 170 -0.04 29.25 17.53
CA PHE A 170 0.57 28.18 16.76
C PHE A 170 0.51 26.84 17.50
N PHE A 171 0.70 26.84 18.82
CA PHE A 171 0.51 25.65 19.65
C PHE A 171 -0.91 25.08 19.50
N VAL A 172 -1.95 25.91 19.63
CA VAL A 172 -3.34 25.46 19.48
C VAL A 172 -3.61 24.92 18.08
N PHE A 173 -3.08 25.58 17.03
CA PHE A 173 -3.13 25.06 15.66
C PHE A 173 -2.54 23.65 15.55
N ALA A 174 -1.28 23.49 15.95
CA ALA A 174 -0.57 22.22 15.83
C ALA A 174 -1.22 21.12 16.70
N PHE A 175 -1.73 21.47 17.88
CA PHE A 175 -2.45 20.55 18.75
C PHE A 175 -3.77 20.07 18.13
N ILE A 176 -4.58 20.98 17.56
CA ILE A 176 -5.81 20.61 16.86
C ILE A 176 -5.50 19.72 15.65
N THR A 177 -4.48 20.07 14.87
CA THR A 177 -4.05 19.28 13.70
C THR A 177 -3.54 17.89 14.10
N PHE A 178 -2.74 17.80 15.16
CA PHE A 178 -2.31 16.54 15.76
C PHE A 178 -3.51 15.68 16.17
N LEU A 179 -4.42 16.25 16.96
CA LEU A 179 -5.58 15.53 17.48
C LEU A 179 -6.52 15.08 16.36
N SER A 180 -6.79 15.94 15.37
CA SER A 180 -7.62 15.61 14.20
C SER A 180 -7.03 14.44 13.42
N THR A 181 -5.70 14.42 13.27
CA THR A 181 -5.00 13.34 12.58
C THR A 181 -5.07 12.04 13.37
N VAL A 182 -4.71 12.05 14.64
CA VAL A 182 -4.71 10.84 15.48
C VAL A 182 -6.11 10.27 15.60
N LEU A 183 -7.12 11.10 15.90
CA LEU A 183 -8.52 10.63 16.05
C LEU A 183 -9.06 10.02 14.76
N TYR A 184 -8.70 10.54 13.59
CA TYR A 184 -9.13 9.94 12.33
C TYR A 184 -8.37 8.63 12.07
N SER A 185 -7.04 8.67 12.13
CA SER A 185 -6.19 7.57 11.67
C SER A 185 -6.28 6.32 12.54
N ILE A 186 -6.52 6.44 13.86
CA ILE A 186 -6.73 5.26 14.71
C ILE A 186 -7.96 4.46 14.27
N ASN A 187 -8.95 5.10 13.66
CA ASN A 187 -10.17 4.44 13.21
C ASN A 187 -9.99 3.70 11.87
N TYR A 188 -8.77 3.54 11.35
CA TYR A 188 -8.53 2.82 10.10
C TYR A 188 -7.76 1.51 10.37
N ASP A 189 -8.42 0.37 10.16
CA ASP A 189 -7.87 -0.96 10.50
C ASP A 189 -7.09 -1.56 9.31
N ILE A 190 -5.89 -1.02 9.07
CA ILE A 190 -4.95 -1.49 8.04
C ILE A 190 -3.57 -1.76 8.64
N VAL A 191 -2.77 -2.58 7.93
CA VAL A 191 -1.41 -2.96 8.35
C VAL A 191 -0.44 -1.78 8.17
N ASP A 192 -0.43 -1.14 7.01
CA ASP A 192 0.51 -0.05 6.67
C ASP A 192 -0.01 1.34 7.10
N ILE A 193 -0.38 1.47 8.37
CA ILE A 193 -1.05 2.66 8.91
C ILE A 193 -0.14 3.91 9.03
N ASP A 194 1.18 3.75 9.03
CA ASP A 194 2.16 4.82 9.34
C ASP A 194 1.94 6.08 8.48
N SER A 195 1.61 5.90 7.19
CA SER A 195 1.34 7.00 6.25
C SER A 195 0.17 7.89 6.67
N TYR A 196 -0.80 7.34 7.42
CA TYR A 196 -1.97 8.05 7.92
C TYR A 196 -1.65 8.88 9.17
N PHE A 197 -0.57 8.57 9.89
CA PHE A 197 -0.09 9.36 11.03
C PHE A 197 0.89 10.48 10.64
N LEU A 198 1.25 10.60 9.36
CA LEU A 198 2.24 11.55 8.86
C LEU A 198 2.02 12.99 9.35
N LEU A 199 0.78 13.48 9.30
CA LEU A 199 0.47 14.85 9.74
C LEU A 199 0.58 15.03 11.26
N ALA A 200 0.37 13.98 12.05
CA ALA A 200 0.60 13.98 13.49
C ALA A 200 2.11 14.06 13.80
N PHE A 201 2.93 13.28 13.09
CA PHE A 201 4.39 13.35 13.20
C PHE A 201 4.93 14.73 12.79
N ILE A 202 4.41 15.33 11.72
CA ILE A 202 4.75 16.70 11.33
C ILE A 202 4.37 17.69 12.43
N SER A 203 3.18 17.55 13.04
CA SER A 203 2.73 18.43 14.13
C SER A 203 3.63 18.33 15.38
N LEU A 204 4.08 17.12 15.75
CA LEU A 204 5.06 16.92 16.82
C LEU A 204 6.44 17.51 16.46
N SER A 205 6.87 17.36 15.22
CA SER A 205 8.14 17.92 14.72
C SER A 205 8.16 19.45 14.83
N MET A 206 7.02 20.11 14.60
CA MET A 206 6.89 21.56 14.82
C MET A 206 7.13 21.93 16.29
N MET A 207 6.70 21.10 17.24
CA MET A 207 6.96 21.35 18.67
C MET A 207 8.45 21.25 18.98
N ALA A 208 9.15 20.27 18.40
CA ALA A 208 10.60 20.11 18.57
C ALA A 208 11.38 21.40 18.23
N VAL A 209 10.95 22.18 17.24
CA VAL A 209 11.56 23.48 16.91
C VAL A 209 11.52 24.45 18.11
N PHE A 210 10.38 24.56 18.80
CA PHE A 210 10.28 25.38 20.02
C PHE A 210 11.12 24.80 21.16
N GLY A 211 11.29 23.48 21.20
CA GLY A 211 12.15 22.80 22.18
C GLY A 211 13.61 23.19 22.00
N VAL A 212 14.10 23.19 20.76
CA VAL A 212 15.45 23.66 20.42
C VAL A 212 15.63 25.13 20.82
N ILE A 213 14.68 26.00 20.48
CA ILE A 213 14.71 27.42 20.88
C ILE A 213 14.81 27.56 22.40
N LYS A 214 13.99 26.81 23.15
CA LYS A 214 14.01 26.88 24.62
C LYS A 214 15.32 26.36 25.20
N LEU A 215 15.87 25.28 24.66
CA LEU A 215 17.16 24.75 25.08
C LEU A 215 18.28 25.77 24.86
N PHE A 216 18.29 26.45 23.71
CA PHE A 216 19.28 27.49 23.45
C PHE A 216 19.18 28.69 24.38
N GLU A 217 17.95 29.08 24.76
CA GLU A 217 17.74 30.11 25.78
C GLU A 217 18.27 29.68 27.16
N LEU A 218 17.98 28.44 27.58
CA LEU A 218 18.42 27.88 28.86
C LEU A 218 19.94 27.76 28.95
N LEU A 219 20.60 27.41 27.85
CA LEU A 219 22.06 27.34 27.74
C LEU A 219 22.73 28.72 27.67
N ARG A 220 21.96 29.81 27.78
CA ARG A 220 22.43 31.21 27.77
C ARG A 220 23.28 31.55 26.55
N PHE A 221 22.95 31.00 25.37
CA PHE A 221 23.48 31.53 24.11
C PHE A 221 22.95 32.96 23.94
N LYS A 222 23.65 33.96 24.49
CA LYS A 222 23.28 35.37 24.39
C LYS A 222 23.52 35.85 22.96
N ARG A 223 22.51 36.55 22.41
CA ARG A 223 22.49 37.43 21.23
C ARG A 223 23.73 37.40 20.31
N PHE A 224 23.51 36.92 19.07
CA PHE A 224 24.26 37.21 17.83
C PHE A 224 25.54 36.44 17.49
N ASP A 225 25.68 35.18 17.90
CA ASP A 225 26.48 34.26 17.08
C ASP A 225 25.59 33.09 16.63
N PHE A 226 24.79 33.34 15.58
CA PHE A 226 23.95 32.33 14.94
C PHE A 226 24.79 31.15 14.40
N PHE A 227 26.11 31.31 14.34
CA PHE A 227 27.05 30.28 13.95
C PHE A 227 26.95 29.04 14.84
N LEU A 228 27.10 29.16 16.17
CA LEU A 228 27.12 27.99 17.06
C LEU A 228 25.77 27.23 17.10
N PRO A 229 24.61 27.88 17.28
CA PRO A 229 23.30 27.26 17.11
C PRO A 229 23.12 26.61 15.73
N GLY A 230 23.57 27.27 14.66
CA GLY A 230 23.52 26.75 13.30
C GLY A 230 24.36 25.48 13.13
N VAL A 231 25.59 25.47 13.67
CA VAL A 231 26.48 24.30 13.68
C VAL A 231 25.86 23.16 14.49
N LEU A 232 25.30 23.44 15.67
CA LEU A 232 24.64 22.40 16.48
C LEU A 232 23.43 21.79 15.78
N ILE A 233 22.58 22.61 15.14
CA ILE A 233 21.45 22.13 14.33
C ILE A 233 21.95 21.30 13.16
N PHE A 234 22.99 21.76 12.45
CA PHE A 234 23.56 21.03 11.33
C PHE A 234 24.14 19.68 11.77
N LEU A 235 24.96 19.65 12.83
CA LEU A 235 25.49 18.42 13.41
C LEU A 235 24.37 17.49 13.85
N PHE A 236 23.32 18.04 14.46
CA PHE A 236 22.15 17.26 14.84
C PHE A 236 21.47 16.59 13.64
N ILE A 237 21.23 17.35 12.56
CA ILE A 237 20.66 16.81 11.32
C ILE A 237 21.57 15.73 10.72
N VAL A 238 22.88 15.96 10.68
CA VAL A 238 23.87 14.98 10.16
C VAL A 238 23.89 13.71 10.99
N ILE A 239 23.88 13.83 12.33
CA ILE A 239 23.84 12.67 13.23
C ILE A 239 22.56 11.88 13.03
N GLN A 240 21.39 12.56 12.94
CA GLN A 240 20.11 11.89 12.68
C GLN A 240 20.10 11.21 11.31
N ALA A 241 20.61 11.88 10.26
CA ALA A 241 20.71 11.28 8.94
C ALA A 241 21.59 10.02 8.99
N TYR A 242 22.77 10.11 9.61
CA TYR A 242 23.70 8.99 9.73
C TYR A 242 23.14 7.83 10.56
N SER A 243 22.54 8.11 11.72
CA SER A 243 22.00 7.08 12.62
C SER A 243 20.82 6.32 12.02
N ASN A 244 20.00 7.00 11.22
CA ASN A 244 18.82 6.40 10.59
C ASN A 244 19.10 5.84 9.19
N PHE A 245 20.20 6.23 8.54
CA PHE A 245 20.49 5.85 7.14
C PHE A 245 20.42 4.34 6.92
N GLY A 246 21.02 3.54 7.80
CA GLY A 246 21.03 2.09 7.66
C GLY A 246 19.63 1.44 7.69
N ASP A 247 18.71 1.98 8.48
CA ASP A 247 17.36 1.44 8.64
C ASP A 247 16.40 1.91 7.53
N ILE A 248 16.62 3.11 6.98
CA ILE A 248 15.79 3.68 5.92
C ILE A 248 16.35 3.45 4.51
N ASN A 249 17.60 3.00 4.38
CA ASN A 249 18.22 2.76 3.09
C ASN A 249 17.56 1.54 2.41
N GLN A 250 16.95 1.79 1.25
CA GLN A 250 16.29 0.78 0.42
C GLN A 250 17.10 0.46 -0.86
N SER A 251 18.38 0.88 -0.95
CA SER A 251 19.22 0.68 -2.14
C SER A 251 19.37 -0.79 -2.54
N ASP A 252 19.28 -1.70 -1.57
CA ASP A 252 19.52 -3.12 -1.75
C ASP A 252 18.21 -3.95 -1.80
N THR A 253 17.06 -3.27 -1.91
CA THR A 253 15.73 -3.92 -1.94
C THR A 253 15.43 -4.44 -3.34
N TYR A 254 16.14 -5.50 -3.73
CA TYR A 254 15.94 -6.21 -5.00
C TYR A 254 14.99 -7.42 -4.89
N THR A 255 14.64 -7.84 -3.68
CA THR A 255 13.89 -9.09 -3.41
C THR A 255 12.61 -9.19 -4.24
N PHE A 256 11.84 -8.12 -4.34
CA PHE A 256 10.56 -8.12 -5.07
C PHE A 256 10.73 -8.25 -6.58
N GLU A 257 11.78 -7.62 -7.13
CA GLU A 257 12.15 -7.77 -8.53
C GLU A 257 12.60 -9.20 -8.81
N ASP A 258 13.60 -9.67 -8.06
CA ASP A 258 14.20 -10.98 -8.24
C ASP A 258 13.15 -12.09 -8.09
N TYR A 259 12.31 -12.03 -7.05
CA TYR A 259 11.25 -12.99 -6.81
C TYR A 259 10.21 -12.98 -7.92
N SER A 260 9.68 -11.81 -8.29
CA SER A 260 8.63 -11.72 -9.32
C SER A 260 9.15 -12.17 -10.69
N LYS A 261 10.36 -11.73 -11.09
CA LYS A 261 10.95 -12.14 -12.36
C LYS A 261 11.26 -13.64 -12.39
N ALA A 262 11.79 -14.21 -11.31
CA ALA A 262 12.10 -15.64 -11.21
C ALA A 262 10.83 -16.51 -11.21
N LEU A 263 9.80 -16.10 -10.46
CA LEU A 263 8.52 -16.79 -10.41
C LEU A 263 7.87 -16.82 -11.79
N VAL A 264 7.75 -15.68 -12.48
CA VAL A 264 7.18 -15.65 -13.83
C VAL A 264 8.10 -16.37 -14.83
N ALA A 265 9.42 -16.32 -14.70
CA ALA A 265 10.33 -17.10 -15.56
C ALA A 265 10.15 -18.62 -15.42
N SER A 266 9.81 -19.09 -14.22
CA SER A 266 9.64 -20.52 -13.96
C SER A 266 8.47 -21.13 -14.71
N THR A 267 7.45 -20.35 -15.07
CA THR A 267 6.26 -20.89 -15.73
C THR A 267 6.47 -21.17 -17.21
N ASP A 268 5.67 -22.09 -17.74
CA ASP A 268 5.60 -22.38 -19.17
C ASP A 268 5.12 -21.15 -19.98
N LYS A 269 5.37 -21.17 -21.29
CA LYS A 269 4.93 -20.10 -22.20
C LYS A 269 3.41 -20.10 -22.31
N ASN A 270 2.79 -18.91 -22.40
CA ASN A 270 1.33 -18.73 -22.46
C ASN A 270 0.60 -19.38 -21.26
N SER A 271 1.17 -19.29 -20.06
CA SER A 271 0.58 -19.86 -18.84
C SER A 271 -0.34 -18.88 -18.13
N ILE A 272 -1.22 -19.38 -17.27
CA ILE A 272 -2.00 -18.58 -16.32
C ILE A 272 -1.49 -18.85 -14.90
N ILE A 273 -1.18 -17.78 -14.15
CA ILE A 273 -0.88 -17.83 -12.72
C ILE A 273 -2.11 -17.31 -11.96
N PHE A 274 -2.62 -18.12 -11.04
CA PHE A 274 -3.76 -17.78 -10.20
C PHE A 274 -3.34 -17.71 -8.71
N GLY A 275 -3.44 -16.52 -8.12
CA GLY A 275 -3.00 -16.24 -6.75
C GLY A 275 -3.56 -14.92 -6.21
N TYR A 276 -3.06 -14.42 -5.09
CA TYR A 276 -3.48 -13.11 -4.53
C TYR A 276 -2.39 -12.41 -3.70
N GLN A 277 -1.12 -12.64 -4.04
CA GLN A 277 0.05 -11.97 -3.45
C GLN A 277 0.22 -10.54 -3.99
N TRP A 278 -0.68 -9.62 -3.63
CA TRP A 278 -0.69 -8.24 -4.14
C TRP A 278 0.62 -7.49 -3.85
N ASP A 279 1.06 -7.46 -2.60
CA ASP A 279 2.11 -6.55 -2.11
C ASP A 279 3.52 -6.90 -2.60
N TYR A 280 3.77 -8.14 -3.04
CA TYR A 280 5.13 -8.61 -3.34
C TYR A 280 5.28 -9.47 -4.59
N PHE A 281 4.19 -9.83 -5.29
CA PHE A 281 4.27 -10.50 -6.59
C PHE A 281 3.40 -9.84 -7.65
N ILE A 282 2.09 -9.71 -7.44
CA ILE A 282 1.16 -9.28 -8.49
C ILE A 282 1.40 -7.82 -8.89
N SER A 283 1.55 -6.91 -7.91
CA SER A 283 1.78 -5.49 -8.22
C SER A 283 3.16 -5.22 -8.86
N PRO A 284 4.29 -5.83 -8.42
CA PRO A 284 5.54 -5.74 -9.18
C PRO A 284 5.46 -6.40 -10.56
N ALA A 285 4.80 -7.55 -10.69
CA ALA A 285 4.67 -8.25 -11.97
C ALA A 285 3.93 -7.40 -13.01
N TYR A 286 2.93 -6.62 -12.62
CA TYR A 286 2.27 -5.66 -13.52
C TYR A 286 3.27 -4.63 -14.06
N TYR A 287 4.16 -4.10 -13.22
CA TYR A 287 5.20 -3.19 -13.70
C TYR A 287 6.13 -3.89 -14.70
N PHE A 288 6.64 -5.08 -14.36
CA PHE A 288 7.56 -5.80 -15.25
C PHE A 288 6.89 -6.19 -16.58
N GLN A 289 5.63 -6.62 -16.56
CA GLN A 289 4.90 -6.97 -17.77
C GLN A 289 4.56 -5.73 -18.60
N PHE A 290 3.97 -4.70 -18.02
CA PHE A 290 3.40 -3.59 -18.78
C PHE A 290 4.41 -2.48 -19.12
N VAL A 291 5.43 -2.30 -18.30
CA VAL A 291 6.49 -1.28 -18.51
C VAL A 291 7.73 -1.91 -19.11
N GLU A 292 8.27 -2.97 -18.51
CA GLU A 292 9.52 -3.60 -18.98
C GLU A 292 9.33 -4.63 -20.10
N ASN A 293 8.09 -4.95 -20.48
CA ASN A 293 7.77 -5.96 -21.50
C ASN A 293 8.26 -7.37 -21.15
N TYR A 294 8.41 -7.69 -19.87
CA TYR A 294 8.89 -8.98 -19.40
C TYR A 294 7.75 -10.00 -19.30
N ARG A 295 7.85 -11.15 -19.98
CA ARG A 295 6.88 -12.26 -19.92
C ARG A 295 5.40 -11.81 -20.03
N LYS A 296 5.11 -10.95 -21.02
CA LYS A 296 3.74 -10.52 -21.35
C LYS A 296 2.80 -11.66 -21.76
N ASP A 297 3.35 -12.84 -22.08
CA ASP A 297 2.61 -14.04 -22.43
C ASP A 297 1.92 -14.70 -21.22
N VAL A 298 2.31 -14.38 -19.99
CA VAL A 298 1.76 -14.99 -18.78
C VAL A 298 0.57 -14.18 -18.27
N ALA A 299 -0.61 -14.78 -18.20
CA ALA A 299 -1.75 -14.14 -17.56
C ALA A 299 -1.63 -14.25 -16.03
N ILE A 300 -1.75 -13.14 -15.32
CA ILE A 300 -1.74 -13.10 -13.85
C ILE A 300 -3.12 -12.69 -13.38
N VAL A 301 -3.81 -13.62 -12.73
CA VAL A 301 -5.18 -13.44 -12.23
C VAL A 301 -5.16 -13.41 -10.71
N ASP A 302 -5.70 -12.33 -10.14
CA ASP A 302 -5.80 -12.09 -8.71
C ASP A 302 -7.16 -12.55 -8.18
N LYS A 303 -7.15 -13.53 -7.27
CA LYS A 303 -8.36 -14.10 -6.64
C LYS A 303 -9.20 -13.03 -5.92
N GLU A 304 -8.58 -12.13 -5.17
CA GLU A 304 -9.32 -11.09 -4.43
C GLU A 304 -9.93 -10.04 -5.36
N LEU A 305 -9.28 -9.77 -6.50
CA LEU A 305 -9.84 -8.86 -7.49
C LEU A 305 -10.97 -9.48 -8.32
N LEU A 306 -11.06 -10.81 -8.45
CA LEU A 306 -12.23 -11.47 -9.05
C LEU A 306 -13.55 -11.14 -8.33
N ARG A 307 -13.50 -10.68 -7.07
CA ARG A 307 -14.67 -10.20 -6.34
C ARG A 307 -15.17 -8.82 -6.81
N ARG A 308 -14.45 -8.16 -7.71
CA ARG A 308 -14.70 -6.77 -8.14
C ARG A 308 -15.20 -6.72 -9.57
N SER A 309 -16.34 -6.05 -9.80
CA SER A 309 -16.97 -5.98 -11.12
C SER A 309 -16.04 -5.41 -12.22
N TRP A 310 -15.20 -4.44 -11.87
CA TRP A 310 -14.28 -3.80 -12.81
C TRP A 310 -13.09 -4.68 -13.24
N TYR A 311 -12.75 -5.72 -12.46
CA TYR A 311 -11.55 -6.51 -12.71
C TYR A 311 -11.67 -7.40 -13.96
N TYR A 312 -12.89 -7.84 -14.30
CA TYR A 312 -13.15 -8.64 -15.49
C TYR A 312 -12.85 -7.86 -16.78
N ASN A 313 -13.22 -6.57 -16.84
CA ASN A 313 -12.89 -5.70 -17.96
C ASN A 313 -11.36 -5.53 -18.07
N GLN A 314 -10.69 -5.18 -16.95
CA GLN A 314 -9.23 -5.02 -16.93
C GLN A 314 -8.51 -6.30 -17.39
N THR A 315 -8.92 -7.46 -16.90
CA THR A 315 -8.32 -8.74 -17.25
C THR A 315 -8.57 -9.09 -18.71
N ASN A 316 -9.77 -8.85 -19.24
CA ASN A 316 -10.08 -9.08 -20.65
C ASN A 316 -9.27 -8.17 -21.59
N ASN A 317 -9.00 -6.94 -21.18
CA ASN A 317 -8.14 -6.01 -21.93
C ASN A 317 -6.67 -6.44 -21.90
N ASN A 318 -6.17 -6.89 -20.74
CA ASN A 318 -4.77 -7.24 -20.55
C ASN A 318 -4.42 -8.64 -21.08
N TYR A 319 -5.34 -9.59 -20.94
CA TYR A 319 -5.19 -11.00 -21.29
C TYR A 319 -6.45 -11.48 -22.03
N PRO A 320 -6.57 -11.14 -23.34
CA PRO A 320 -7.67 -11.64 -24.15
C PRO A 320 -7.68 -13.19 -24.10
N ARG A 321 -8.87 -13.79 -24.02
CA ARG A 321 -9.17 -15.24 -23.87
C ARG A 321 -9.34 -15.81 -22.47
N VAL A 322 -8.76 -15.22 -21.42
CA VAL A 322 -8.82 -15.80 -20.06
C VAL A 322 -10.26 -16.11 -19.60
N PHE A 323 -11.22 -15.28 -20.02
CA PHE A 323 -12.64 -15.42 -19.69
C PHE A 323 -13.55 -15.68 -20.90
N ASP A 324 -13.01 -15.95 -22.10
CA ASP A 324 -13.84 -16.05 -23.31
C ASP A 324 -14.89 -17.17 -23.21
N ASP A 325 -14.47 -18.33 -22.71
CA ASP A 325 -15.32 -19.50 -22.49
C ASP A 325 -16.01 -19.50 -21.10
N LEU A 326 -15.82 -18.43 -20.31
CA LEU A 326 -16.41 -18.25 -18.98
C LEU A 326 -17.40 -17.07 -18.94
N LYS A 327 -17.72 -16.46 -20.09
CA LYS A 327 -18.61 -15.28 -20.16
C LYS A 327 -19.96 -15.49 -19.47
N PRO A 328 -20.68 -16.62 -19.65
CA PRO A 328 -21.98 -16.83 -18.99
C PRO A 328 -21.88 -16.84 -17.45
N GLU A 329 -20.86 -17.47 -16.90
CA GLU A 329 -20.60 -17.52 -15.46
C GLU A 329 -20.22 -16.14 -14.94
N VAL A 330 -19.38 -15.41 -15.67
CA VAL A 330 -18.99 -14.01 -15.35
C VAL A 330 -20.23 -13.13 -15.30
N GLU A 331 -21.09 -13.17 -16.32
CA GLU A 331 -22.34 -12.39 -16.34
C GLU A 331 -23.26 -12.76 -15.17
N THR A 332 -23.37 -14.05 -14.85
CA THR A 332 -24.17 -14.53 -13.71
C THR A 332 -23.63 -13.98 -12.38
N PHE A 333 -22.31 -14.02 -12.19
CA PHE A 333 -21.66 -13.45 -11.01
C PHE A 333 -21.85 -11.94 -10.93
N LEU A 334 -21.62 -11.20 -12.02
CA LEU A 334 -21.76 -9.75 -12.05
C LEU A 334 -23.20 -9.30 -11.75
N ASN A 335 -24.20 -10.05 -12.23
CA ASN A 335 -25.60 -9.81 -11.91
C ASN A 335 -25.91 -10.05 -10.42
N ALA A 336 -25.33 -11.10 -9.82
CA ALA A 336 -25.44 -11.36 -8.38
C ALA A 336 -24.69 -10.34 -7.52
N LEU A 337 -23.56 -9.81 -8.02
CA LEU A 337 -22.70 -8.84 -7.33
C LEU A 337 -23.27 -7.41 -7.35
N LYS A 338 -23.96 -7.03 -8.43
CA LYS A 338 -24.51 -5.68 -8.61
C LYS A 338 -25.32 -5.14 -7.42
N PRO A 339 -26.30 -5.87 -6.85
CA PRO A 339 -27.04 -5.38 -5.68
C PRO A 339 -26.14 -5.21 -4.45
N PHE A 340 -25.16 -6.11 -4.24
CA PHE A 340 -24.19 -5.97 -3.15
C PHE A 340 -23.36 -4.68 -3.28
N GLU A 341 -22.83 -4.38 -4.46
CA GLU A 341 -22.05 -3.16 -4.65
C GLU A 341 -22.89 -1.86 -4.54
N ARG A 342 -24.21 -1.96 -4.68
CA ARG A 342 -25.16 -0.85 -4.55
C ARG A 342 -25.75 -0.69 -3.14
N ASP A 343 -25.31 -1.50 -2.18
CA ASP A 343 -25.89 -1.61 -0.85
C ASP A 343 -27.40 -1.97 -0.88
N GLU A 344 -27.82 -2.73 -1.90
CA GLU A 344 -29.18 -3.24 -2.06
C GLU A 344 -29.31 -4.64 -1.45
N ASN A 345 -30.54 -5.15 -1.32
CA ASN A 345 -30.77 -6.53 -0.89
C ASN A 345 -30.21 -7.51 -1.93
N PHE A 346 -29.27 -8.35 -1.51
CA PHE A 346 -28.65 -9.38 -2.35
C PHE A 346 -28.80 -10.76 -1.71
N ASN A 347 -28.54 -11.81 -2.49
CA ASN A 347 -28.52 -13.20 -2.00
C ASN A 347 -27.06 -13.62 -1.74
N PRO A 348 -26.60 -13.72 -0.48
CA PRO A 348 -25.22 -14.06 -0.16
C PRO A 348 -24.82 -15.44 -0.64
N GLN A 349 -25.72 -16.42 -0.56
CA GLN A 349 -25.45 -17.80 -0.98
C GLN A 349 -25.27 -17.89 -2.50
N LEU A 350 -26.09 -17.17 -3.27
CA LEU A 350 -25.95 -17.10 -4.72
C LEU A 350 -24.64 -16.37 -5.12
N LEU A 351 -24.33 -15.25 -4.46
CA LEU A 351 -23.12 -14.48 -4.72
C LEU A 351 -21.86 -15.32 -4.46
N GLU A 352 -21.81 -16.00 -3.31
CA GLU A 352 -20.68 -16.85 -2.95
C GLU A 352 -20.56 -18.06 -3.89
N LYS A 353 -21.68 -18.71 -4.23
CA LYS A 353 -21.70 -19.83 -5.19
C LYS A 353 -21.19 -19.40 -6.57
N THR A 354 -21.68 -18.29 -7.10
CA THR A 354 -21.29 -17.79 -8.43
C THR A 354 -19.83 -17.36 -8.44
N TYR A 355 -19.34 -16.73 -7.37
CA TYR A 355 -17.92 -16.40 -7.21
C TYR A 355 -17.02 -17.65 -7.24
N ARG A 356 -17.39 -18.71 -6.50
CA ARG A 356 -16.63 -19.98 -6.53
C ARG A 356 -16.64 -20.63 -7.90
N ASN A 357 -17.76 -20.55 -8.62
CA ASN A 357 -17.86 -21.03 -10.00
C ASN A 357 -16.89 -20.30 -10.93
N ILE A 358 -16.63 -18.99 -10.74
CA ILE A 358 -15.61 -18.27 -11.52
C ILE A 358 -14.23 -18.88 -11.29
N MET A 359 -13.85 -19.16 -10.04
CA MET A 359 -12.52 -19.70 -9.73
C MET A 359 -12.32 -21.09 -10.33
N THR A 360 -13.29 -22.00 -10.18
CA THR A 360 -13.24 -23.34 -10.78
C THR A 360 -13.29 -23.26 -12.30
N GLY A 361 -14.17 -22.41 -12.83
CA GLY A 361 -14.38 -22.15 -14.25
C GLY A 361 -13.11 -21.67 -14.94
N LEU A 362 -12.41 -20.69 -14.35
CA LEU A 362 -11.13 -20.17 -14.82
C LEU A 362 -10.12 -21.30 -15.08
N VAL A 363 -10.06 -22.28 -14.19
CA VAL A 363 -9.19 -23.44 -14.39
C VAL A 363 -9.75 -24.35 -15.48
N SER A 364 -11.01 -24.77 -15.38
CA SER A 364 -11.58 -25.78 -16.30
C SER A 364 -11.65 -25.34 -17.75
N THR A 365 -11.90 -24.05 -18.03
CA THR A 365 -12.04 -23.55 -19.40
C THR A 365 -10.68 -23.31 -20.07
N ASN A 366 -9.62 -23.08 -19.30
CA ASN A 366 -8.31 -22.73 -19.85
C ASN A 366 -7.30 -23.90 -19.83
N ILE A 367 -7.58 -24.99 -19.11
CA ILE A 367 -6.58 -26.04 -18.83
C ILE A 367 -6.12 -26.85 -20.06
N ASP A 368 -6.92 -26.90 -21.12
CA ASP A 368 -6.55 -27.60 -22.35
C ASP A 368 -5.70 -26.72 -23.30
N GLU A 369 -5.79 -25.39 -23.19
CA GLU A 369 -5.05 -24.45 -24.05
C GLU A 369 -3.83 -23.82 -23.36
N SER A 370 -3.88 -23.68 -22.04
CA SER A 370 -2.89 -22.97 -21.23
C SER A 370 -2.46 -23.79 -20.03
N THR A 371 -1.18 -23.71 -19.68
CA THR A 371 -0.71 -24.29 -18.42
C THR A 371 -1.19 -23.43 -17.26
N ILE A 372 -1.88 -24.03 -16.30
CA ILE A 372 -2.39 -23.35 -15.11
C ILE A 372 -1.45 -23.58 -13.93
N TYR A 373 -1.08 -22.49 -13.26
CA TYR A 373 -0.31 -22.48 -12.03
C TYR A 373 -1.12 -21.88 -10.90
N ILE A 374 -1.14 -22.56 -9.77
CA ILE A 374 -1.79 -22.15 -8.53
C ILE A 374 -0.72 -21.67 -7.55
N ALA A 375 -0.87 -20.43 -7.06
CA ALA A 375 0.02 -19.88 -6.05
C ALA A 375 -0.15 -20.59 -4.69
N SER A 376 0.92 -20.64 -3.89
CA SER A 376 0.96 -21.48 -2.70
C SER A 376 -0.06 -21.07 -1.64
N GLU A 377 -0.34 -19.77 -1.49
CA GLU A 377 -1.35 -19.25 -0.57
C GLU A 377 -2.78 -19.66 -0.96
N LEU A 378 -3.06 -19.85 -2.25
CA LEU A 378 -4.34 -20.36 -2.73
C LEU A 378 -4.50 -21.83 -2.31
N PHE A 379 -3.44 -22.63 -2.47
CA PHE A 379 -3.44 -24.02 -2.02
C PHE A 379 -3.54 -24.13 -0.50
N GLU A 380 -2.70 -23.41 0.25
CA GLU A 380 -2.57 -23.56 1.70
C GLU A 380 -3.75 -22.97 2.48
N LYS A 381 -4.38 -21.90 1.97
CA LYS A 381 -5.47 -21.21 2.69
C LYS A 381 -6.84 -21.41 2.07
N GLU A 382 -6.97 -21.34 0.74
CA GLU A 382 -8.30 -21.40 0.11
C GLU A 382 -8.73 -22.84 -0.11
N MET A 383 -7.85 -23.67 -0.67
CA MET A 383 -8.20 -25.07 -0.95
C MET A 383 -8.32 -25.91 0.32
N GLN A 384 -7.43 -25.73 1.30
CA GLN A 384 -7.52 -26.45 2.58
C GLN A 384 -8.79 -26.10 3.38
N ASN A 385 -9.29 -24.86 3.23
CA ASN A 385 -10.52 -24.42 3.88
C ASN A 385 -11.79 -24.74 3.05
N GLY A 386 -11.64 -25.36 1.88
CA GLY A 386 -12.76 -25.70 1.00
C GLY A 386 -13.36 -24.51 0.23
N GLU A 387 -12.66 -23.37 0.20
CA GLU A 387 -13.09 -22.15 -0.52
C GLU A 387 -12.93 -22.28 -2.04
N PHE A 388 -11.92 -23.03 -2.47
CA PHE A 388 -11.61 -23.29 -3.87
C PHE A 388 -11.27 -24.77 -4.07
N ALA A 389 -11.73 -25.36 -5.17
CA ALA A 389 -11.40 -26.73 -5.54
C ALA A 389 -11.03 -26.80 -7.03
N LEU A 390 -10.10 -27.70 -7.35
CA LEU A 390 -9.80 -27.99 -8.75
C LEU A 390 -10.97 -28.70 -9.42
N PRO A 391 -11.11 -28.58 -10.75
CA PRO A 391 -12.00 -29.43 -11.52
C PRO A 391 -11.67 -30.92 -11.30
N GLN A 392 -12.69 -31.78 -11.41
CA GLN A 392 -12.50 -33.22 -11.24
C GLN A 392 -11.47 -33.77 -12.25
N GLY A 393 -10.66 -34.73 -11.80
CA GLY A 393 -9.63 -35.34 -12.64
C GLY A 393 -8.34 -34.54 -12.74
N TYR A 394 -8.14 -33.52 -11.90
CA TYR A 394 -6.91 -32.74 -11.81
C TYR A 394 -6.30 -32.75 -10.41
N GLN A 395 -4.98 -32.58 -10.36
CA GLN A 395 -4.18 -32.52 -9.14
C GLN A 395 -3.10 -31.44 -9.25
N LEU A 396 -2.53 -31.05 -8.11
CA LEU A 396 -1.43 -30.09 -8.02
C LEU A 396 -0.08 -30.80 -7.88
N ILE A 397 0.90 -30.36 -8.66
CA ILE A 397 2.30 -30.78 -8.53
C ILE A 397 3.15 -29.56 -8.22
N PRO A 398 4.00 -29.58 -7.18
CA PRO A 398 4.95 -28.50 -6.92
C PRO A 398 5.88 -28.27 -8.13
N ASP A 399 5.98 -27.02 -8.58
CA ASP A 399 6.80 -26.59 -9.71
C ASP A 399 7.46 -25.24 -9.36
N LEU A 400 8.68 -25.34 -8.80
CA LEU A 400 9.48 -24.23 -8.31
C LEU A 400 8.75 -23.32 -7.30
N PHE A 401 8.12 -22.24 -7.77
CA PHE A 401 7.46 -21.24 -6.92
C PHE A 401 5.96 -21.48 -6.76
N LEU A 402 5.37 -22.30 -7.63
CA LEU A 402 3.92 -22.46 -7.79
C LEU A 402 3.55 -23.95 -7.82
N PHE A 403 2.26 -24.25 -7.80
CA PHE A 403 1.76 -25.59 -8.10
C PHE A 403 1.25 -25.64 -9.53
N LYS A 404 1.78 -26.54 -10.35
CA LYS A 404 1.26 -26.82 -11.69
C LYS A 404 0.02 -27.71 -11.60
N VAL A 405 -1.06 -27.32 -12.28
CA VAL A 405 -2.26 -28.16 -12.40
C VAL A 405 -2.04 -29.20 -13.49
N VAL A 406 -2.22 -30.48 -13.17
CA VAL A 406 -2.05 -31.59 -14.12
C VAL A 406 -3.18 -32.62 -13.98
N LYS A 407 -3.37 -33.46 -15.01
CA LYS A 407 -4.37 -34.54 -14.97
C LYS A 407 -3.99 -35.57 -13.89
N THR A 408 -4.97 -35.99 -13.09
CA THR A 408 -4.80 -37.03 -12.07
C THR A 408 -4.40 -38.34 -12.73
N GLY A 409 -3.47 -39.07 -12.11
CA GLY A 409 -2.91 -40.30 -12.69
C GLY A 409 -1.86 -40.06 -13.78
N SER A 410 -1.46 -38.80 -14.01
CA SER A 410 -0.26 -38.51 -14.81
C SER A 410 0.96 -39.20 -14.21
N ASN A 411 1.84 -39.69 -15.08
CA ASN A 411 3.18 -40.13 -14.70
C ASN A 411 3.99 -38.98 -14.07
N TYR A 412 5.24 -39.28 -13.70
CA TYR A 412 6.20 -38.27 -13.25
C TYR A 412 6.21 -37.01 -14.14
N ILE A 413 6.03 -35.84 -13.52
CA ILE A 413 6.09 -34.53 -14.17
C ILE A 413 7.36 -33.81 -13.70
N SER A 414 8.31 -33.62 -14.62
CA SER A 414 9.53 -32.86 -14.35
C SER A 414 9.25 -31.36 -14.20
N ALA A 415 9.96 -30.70 -13.29
CA ALA A 415 10.06 -29.25 -13.22
C ALA A 415 11.43 -28.80 -13.75
N LYS A 416 11.55 -27.50 -14.01
CA LYS A 416 12.85 -26.86 -14.29
C LYS A 416 13.75 -26.94 -13.05
N ASP A 417 15.05 -26.89 -13.28
CA ASP A 417 16.02 -26.81 -12.18
C ASP A 417 15.87 -25.46 -11.43
N PRO A 418 16.15 -25.39 -10.12
CA PRO A 418 15.97 -24.17 -9.33
C PRO A 418 17.12 -23.16 -9.55
N ASP A 419 17.34 -22.78 -10.80
CA ASP A 419 18.39 -21.85 -11.24
C ASP A 419 17.86 -20.41 -11.27
N PHE A 420 17.74 -19.82 -10.09
CA PHE A 420 17.35 -18.43 -9.88
C PHE A 420 18.10 -17.85 -8.68
N ILE A 421 18.20 -16.53 -8.57
CA ILE A 421 18.80 -15.87 -7.41
C ILE A 421 17.79 -14.86 -6.87
N ILE A 422 17.57 -14.87 -5.56
CA ILE A 422 16.78 -13.85 -4.87
C ILE A 422 17.66 -13.15 -3.85
N ARG A 423 17.97 -11.88 -4.08
CA ARG A 423 18.74 -11.06 -3.16
C ARG A 423 17.84 -10.59 -2.03
N PHE A 424 18.10 -11.08 -0.83
CA PHE A 424 17.43 -10.63 0.39
C PHE A 424 18.23 -9.51 1.05
N PRO A 425 17.58 -8.45 1.56
CA PRO A 425 18.26 -7.41 2.33
C PRO A 425 18.84 -8.00 3.62
N LYS A 426 19.87 -7.33 4.15
CA LYS A 426 20.47 -7.70 5.44
C LYS A 426 19.45 -7.68 6.58
N ASN A 427 18.58 -6.67 6.57
CA ASN A 427 17.48 -6.53 7.51
C ASN A 427 16.18 -6.95 6.83
N GLY A 428 15.67 -8.13 7.14
CA GLY A 428 14.40 -8.62 6.62
C GLY A 428 13.20 -7.95 7.28
N ASN A 429 12.12 -7.79 6.53
CA ASN A 429 10.81 -7.37 7.04
C ASN A 429 9.78 -8.50 6.87
N HIS A 430 8.51 -8.21 7.21
CA HIS A 430 7.41 -9.16 7.09
C HIS A 430 7.34 -9.79 5.68
N TYR A 431 7.42 -8.97 4.63
CA TYR A 431 7.31 -9.39 3.24
C TYR A 431 8.51 -10.23 2.76
N THR A 432 9.74 -9.80 3.05
CA THR A 432 10.94 -10.56 2.64
C THR A 432 11.05 -11.90 3.36
N ASN A 433 10.62 -11.94 4.64
CA ASN A 433 10.57 -13.18 5.41
C ASN A 433 9.48 -14.11 4.89
N PHE A 434 8.33 -13.57 4.49
CA PHE A 434 7.27 -14.33 3.84
C PHE A 434 7.78 -15.00 2.55
N ILE A 435 8.41 -14.24 1.64
CA ILE A 435 8.99 -14.78 0.39
C ILE A 435 10.01 -15.88 0.71
N LYS A 436 10.92 -15.65 1.65
CA LYS A 436 11.94 -16.64 2.04
C LYS A 436 11.31 -17.97 2.48
N ASN A 437 10.28 -17.91 3.34
CA ASN A 437 9.60 -19.10 3.83
C ASN A 437 8.78 -19.80 2.74
N LEU A 438 8.10 -19.02 1.89
CA LEU A 438 7.30 -19.53 0.79
C LEU A 438 8.16 -20.30 -0.22
N VAL A 439 9.25 -19.68 -0.67
CA VAL A 439 10.16 -20.31 -1.65
C VAL A 439 10.78 -21.58 -1.07
N GLY A 440 11.25 -21.52 0.19
CA GLY A 440 11.75 -22.70 0.90
C GLY A 440 10.71 -23.84 0.97
N SER A 441 9.46 -23.50 1.30
CA SER A 441 8.34 -24.45 1.35
C SER A 441 8.07 -25.11 0.00
N MET A 442 8.00 -24.33 -1.07
CA MET A 442 7.73 -24.88 -2.40
C MET A 442 8.87 -25.74 -2.93
N LEU A 443 10.12 -25.35 -2.71
CA LEU A 443 11.29 -26.18 -3.05
C LEU A 443 11.30 -27.49 -2.24
N ALA A 444 10.94 -27.46 -0.95
CA ALA A 444 10.86 -28.66 -0.12
C ALA A 444 9.75 -29.60 -0.60
N ARG A 445 8.57 -29.05 -0.94
CA ARG A 445 7.47 -29.82 -1.56
C ARG A 445 7.90 -30.45 -2.87
N ARG A 446 8.64 -29.73 -3.72
CA ARG A 446 9.20 -30.28 -4.95
C ARG A 446 10.18 -31.42 -4.67
N ALA A 447 11.10 -31.26 -3.72
CA ALA A 447 12.04 -32.31 -3.34
C ALA A 447 11.32 -33.59 -2.87
N MET A 448 10.27 -33.46 -2.06
CA MET A 448 9.45 -34.60 -1.63
C MET A 448 8.76 -35.30 -2.81
N TYR A 449 8.24 -34.53 -3.77
CA TYR A 449 7.68 -35.09 -5.00
C TYR A 449 8.73 -35.87 -5.80
N GLU A 450 9.96 -35.38 -5.96
CA GLU A 450 11.03 -36.11 -6.65
C GLU A 450 11.34 -37.45 -5.95
N LEU A 451 11.35 -37.49 -4.61
CA LEU A 451 11.57 -38.73 -3.85
C LEU A 451 10.46 -39.77 -4.06
N GLN A 452 9.20 -39.33 -4.14
CA GLN A 452 8.06 -40.23 -4.40
C GLN A 452 8.21 -40.99 -5.73
N PHE A 453 8.97 -40.45 -6.68
CA PHE A 453 9.26 -41.05 -7.99
C PHE A 453 10.69 -41.59 -8.11
N ASN A 454 11.37 -41.83 -6.98
CA ASN A 454 12.75 -42.35 -6.91
C ASN A 454 13.78 -41.48 -7.66
N LYS A 455 13.57 -40.15 -7.72
CA LYS A 455 14.48 -39.18 -8.34
C LYS A 455 15.37 -38.49 -7.31
N THR A 456 16.12 -39.27 -6.53
CA THR A 456 16.94 -38.78 -5.40
C THR A 456 17.93 -37.69 -5.81
N GLU A 457 18.60 -37.82 -6.95
CA GLU A 457 19.55 -36.79 -7.42
C GLU A 457 18.87 -35.46 -7.76
N ARG A 458 17.64 -35.48 -8.31
CA ARG A 458 16.87 -34.25 -8.48
C ARG A 458 16.42 -33.67 -7.14
N ALA A 459 15.98 -34.52 -6.20
CA ALA A 459 15.61 -34.07 -4.86
C ALA A 459 16.79 -33.32 -4.19
N LYS A 460 18.01 -33.87 -4.28
CA LYS A 460 19.24 -33.24 -3.77
C LYS A 460 19.46 -31.82 -4.33
N LEU A 461 19.17 -31.58 -5.62
CA LEU A 461 19.31 -30.24 -6.21
C LEU A 461 18.47 -29.19 -5.46
N TYR A 462 17.19 -29.48 -5.21
CA TYR A 462 16.30 -28.56 -4.51
C TYR A 462 16.69 -28.42 -3.03
N VAL A 463 17.05 -29.52 -2.35
CA VAL A 463 17.47 -29.45 -0.94
C VAL A 463 18.76 -28.63 -0.79
N ASN A 464 19.75 -28.84 -1.66
CA ASN A 464 20.98 -28.05 -1.68
C ASN A 464 20.71 -26.56 -1.92
N LYS A 465 19.75 -26.22 -2.81
CA LYS A 465 19.31 -24.84 -3.02
C LYS A 465 18.77 -24.21 -1.73
N ILE A 466 17.90 -24.93 -1.02
CA ILE A 466 17.33 -24.46 0.26
C ILE A 466 18.43 -24.22 1.29
N VAL A 467 19.32 -25.20 1.52
CA VAL A 467 20.38 -25.07 2.52
C VAL A 467 21.32 -23.90 2.21
N LYS A 468 21.67 -23.72 0.93
CA LYS A 468 22.62 -22.70 0.50
C LYS A 468 22.04 -21.29 0.54
N GLU A 469 20.82 -21.11 0.05
CA GLU A 469 20.26 -19.77 -0.23
C GLU A 469 19.09 -19.39 0.69
N PHE A 470 18.52 -20.35 1.41
CA PHE A 470 17.40 -20.16 2.34
C PHE A 470 17.73 -20.75 3.73
N PRO A 471 18.86 -20.40 4.36
CA PRO A 471 19.36 -21.08 5.57
C PRO A 471 18.46 -20.95 6.81
N GLY A 472 17.49 -20.03 6.81
CA GLY A 472 16.50 -19.88 7.88
C GLY A 472 15.29 -20.80 7.75
N TYR A 473 15.13 -21.50 6.62
CA TYR A 473 14.03 -22.43 6.39
C TYR A 473 14.35 -23.80 7.01
N GLN A 474 13.47 -24.29 7.87
CA GLN A 474 13.64 -25.61 8.50
C GLN A 474 13.21 -26.72 7.54
N LEU A 475 14.17 -27.55 7.13
CA LEU A 475 13.87 -28.71 6.28
C LEU A 475 13.02 -29.75 7.03
N PRO A 476 11.98 -30.30 6.39
CA PRO A 476 11.27 -31.48 6.89
C PRO A 476 12.23 -32.65 7.13
N ALA A 477 11.99 -33.44 8.18
CA ALA A 477 12.88 -34.54 8.60
C ALA A 477 13.22 -35.51 7.45
N GLY A 478 12.24 -35.85 6.60
CA GLY A 478 12.45 -36.74 5.46
C GLY A 478 13.36 -36.19 4.35
N LEU A 479 13.63 -34.88 4.32
CA LEU A 479 14.57 -34.27 3.37
C LEU A 479 15.98 -34.12 3.95
N THR A 480 16.13 -34.10 5.28
CA THR A 480 17.44 -34.01 5.94
C THR A 480 18.31 -35.22 5.64
N GLU A 481 17.71 -36.39 5.45
CA GLU A 481 18.42 -37.63 5.11
C GLU A 481 18.90 -37.68 3.65
N VAL A 482 18.31 -36.89 2.75
CA VAL A 482 18.65 -36.85 1.32
C VAL A 482 20.06 -36.28 1.08
N LEU A 483 20.58 -35.52 2.05
CA LEU A 483 21.92 -34.92 2.01
C LEU A 483 23.03 -35.83 2.56
N LYS A 484 22.65 -36.92 3.24
CA LYS A 484 23.59 -37.96 3.67
C LYS A 484 23.83 -38.93 2.52
#